data_AF-A0A1Z8Q3X7-F1
#
_entry.id   AF-A0A1Z8Q3X7-F1
#
_cell.length_a   1.000
_cell.length_b   1.000
_cell.length_c   1.000
_cell.angle_alpha   90.00
_cell.angle_beta   90.00
_cell.angle_gamma   90.00
#
_symmetry.space_group_name_H-M   'P 1'
#
loop_
_entity.id
_entity.type
_entity.pdbx_description
1 polymer ?
#
loop_
_entity_poly.entity_id
_entity_poly.type
_entity_poly.pdbx_seq_one_letter_code
_entity_poly.pdbx_strand_id
1 'polypeptide(L)'
;MNGLNKDMINMIVMFFIFLVIISIIKILSLKFCLKYFLYRISFKIMIDRILLFLLALEYLLFGLWGHYDPVGMSNIVGFTFNEITSYSEFRAQYAFFTACGILSFVAIFKIEFRVITYFILALLNGSFIVGRSIGILLDGQPDQLLWTIFFVDLLVFLICSWRYKALKGS
;
A
#
# COMPACT_ATOMS: atom_id res chain seq x y z
N MET A 1 3.59 18.25 -23.61
CA MET A 1 4.26 18.29 -22.29
C MET A 1 5.13 17.06 -22.19
N ASN A 2 6.44 17.23 -22.29
CA ASN A 2 7.41 16.13 -22.36
C ASN A 2 7.48 15.40 -21.02
N GLY A 3 7.47 14.07 -21.12
CA GLY A 3 7.29 13.15 -20.02
C GLY A 3 8.33 13.29 -18.91
N LEU A 4 7.85 13.04 -17.68
CA LEU A 4 8.69 12.41 -16.69
C LEU A 4 9.32 11.17 -17.36
N ASN A 5 10.65 11.16 -17.45
CA ASN A 5 11.38 10.03 -18.01
C ASN A 5 10.98 8.76 -17.26
N LYS A 6 10.73 7.65 -17.96
CA LYS A 6 10.36 6.34 -17.41
C LYS A 6 11.29 5.92 -16.26
N ASP A 7 12.57 6.30 -16.37
CA ASP A 7 13.59 6.07 -15.35
C ASP A 7 13.32 6.84 -14.05
N MET A 8 12.84 8.08 -14.14
CA MET A 8 12.54 8.93 -12.98
C MET A 8 11.30 8.42 -12.23
N ILE A 9 10.33 7.85 -12.95
CA ILE A 9 9.15 7.24 -12.35
C ILE A 9 9.50 5.90 -11.70
N ASN A 10 10.28 5.04 -12.37
CA ASN A 10 10.80 3.81 -11.78
C ASN A 10 11.63 4.10 -10.52
N MET A 11 12.40 5.19 -10.53
CA MET A 11 13.16 5.65 -9.37
C MET A 11 12.24 6.10 -8.23
N ILE A 12 11.12 6.79 -8.50
CA ILE A 12 10.14 7.17 -7.47
C ILE A 12 9.44 5.93 -6.88
N VAL A 13 9.00 5.00 -7.72
CA VAL A 13 8.36 3.74 -7.27
C VAL A 13 9.34 2.91 -6.45
N MET A 14 10.57 2.72 -6.93
CA MET A 14 11.63 2.04 -6.17
C MET A 14 11.98 2.77 -4.88
N PHE A 15 11.98 4.10 -4.85
CA PHE A 15 12.24 4.90 -3.65
C PHE A 15 11.15 4.74 -2.59
N PHE A 16 9.88 4.64 -3.00
CA PHE A 16 8.78 4.34 -2.08
C PHE A 16 8.83 2.92 -1.55
N ILE A 17 9.09 1.93 -2.42
CA ILE A 17 9.33 0.54 -2.01
C ILE A 17 10.51 0.48 -1.03
N PHE A 18 11.58 1.22 -1.29
CA PHE A 18 12.75 1.32 -0.41
C PHE A 18 12.42 1.97 0.95
N LEU A 19 11.58 3.01 0.99
CA LEU A 19 11.11 3.63 2.24
C LEU A 19 10.24 2.67 3.07
N VAL A 20 9.38 1.89 2.42
CA VAL A 20 8.57 0.84 3.06
C VAL A 20 9.48 -0.25 3.63
N ILE A 21 10.47 -0.72 2.86
CA ILE A 21 11.46 -1.72 3.28
C ILE A 21 12.32 -1.21 4.45
N ILE A 22 12.82 0.03 4.41
CA ILE A 22 13.59 0.63 5.52
C ILE A 22 12.74 0.70 6.80
N SER A 23 11.48 1.09 6.67
CA SER A 23 10.57 1.18 7.81
C SER A 23 10.36 -0.19 8.46
N ILE A 24 10.34 -1.25 7.65
CA ILE A 24 10.23 -2.65 8.10
C ILE A 24 11.53 -3.16 8.74
N ILE A 25 12.70 -2.85 8.18
CA ILE A 25 14.00 -3.21 8.77
C ILE A 25 14.14 -2.58 10.17
N LYS A 26 13.75 -1.32 10.34
CA LYS A 26 13.72 -0.66 11.66
C LYS A 26 12.76 -1.35 12.63
N ILE A 27 11.58 -1.76 12.17
CA ILE A 27 10.57 -2.44 13.01
C ILE A 27 11.02 -3.86 13.41
N LEU A 28 11.64 -4.62 12.49
CA LEU A 28 12.17 -5.96 12.75
C LEU A 28 13.40 -5.92 13.66
N SER A 29 14.31 -4.96 13.45
CA SER A 29 15.48 -4.74 14.32
C SER A 29 15.07 -4.38 15.76
N LEU A 30 13.99 -3.62 15.95
CA LEU A 30 13.54 -3.23 17.29
C LEU A 30 12.87 -4.35 18.11
N LYS A 31 12.47 -5.48 17.50
CA LYS A 31 12.06 -6.67 18.28
C LYS A 31 13.19 -7.24 19.13
N PHE A 32 14.44 -6.92 18.81
CA PHE A 32 15.62 -7.45 19.50
C PHE A 32 16.00 -6.68 20.79
N CYS A 33 15.30 -5.59 21.15
CA CYS A 33 15.74 -4.70 22.24
C CYS A 33 14.66 -4.25 23.25
N LEU A 34 13.61 -5.04 23.55
CA LEU A 34 12.60 -4.60 24.53
C LEU A 34 12.22 -5.63 25.60
N LYS A 35 12.96 -5.56 26.71
CA LYS A 35 12.71 -6.25 27.99
C LYS A 35 12.25 -5.30 29.11
N TYR A 36 11.46 -4.25 28.84
CA TYR A 36 10.89 -3.39 29.91
C TYR A 36 9.44 -2.94 29.63
N PHE A 37 8.58 -3.11 30.64
CA PHE A 37 7.13 -3.35 30.53
C PHE A 37 6.24 -2.09 30.48
N LEU A 38 6.73 -0.90 30.89
CA LEU A 38 5.97 0.36 30.86
C LEU A 38 6.14 1.19 29.57
N TYR A 39 7.21 0.96 28.80
CA TYR A 39 7.43 1.58 27.48
C TYR A 39 6.53 0.98 26.37
N ARG A 40 5.82 -0.11 26.67
CA ARG A 40 5.14 -0.99 25.72
C ARG A 40 3.89 -0.39 25.08
N ILE A 41 3.15 0.48 25.78
CA ILE A 41 1.90 1.10 25.27
C ILE A 41 2.23 2.26 24.32
N SER A 42 3.10 3.18 24.74
CA SER A 42 3.53 4.32 23.93
C SER A 42 4.19 3.87 22.61
N PHE A 43 5.01 2.81 22.68
CA PHE A 43 5.66 2.23 21.51
C PHE A 43 4.68 1.61 20.50
N LYS A 44 3.64 0.90 20.95
CA LYS A 44 2.59 0.35 20.07
C LYS A 44 1.84 1.47 19.32
N ILE A 45 1.51 2.55 20.02
CA ILE A 45 0.82 3.70 19.43
C ILE A 45 1.71 4.40 18.39
N MET A 46 3.01 4.51 18.67
CA MET A 46 3.98 5.09 17.74
C MET A 46 4.13 4.26 16.46
N ILE A 47 4.23 2.93 16.57
CA ILE A 47 4.28 2.04 15.39
C ILE A 47 3.05 2.27 14.50
N ASP A 48 1.86 2.28 15.08
CA ASP A 48 0.64 2.49 14.29
C ASP A 48 0.64 3.83 13.57
N ARG A 49 1.08 4.90 14.23
CA ARG A 49 1.14 6.23 13.59
C ARG A 49 2.10 6.24 12.41
N ILE A 50 3.27 5.62 12.54
CA ILE A 50 4.26 5.54 11.45
C ILE A 50 3.71 4.71 10.28
N LEU A 51 3.16 3.54 10.57
CA LEU A 51 2.59 2.67 9.53
C LEU A 51 1.42 3.34 8.82
N LEU A 52 0.48 3.91 9.57
CA LEU A 52 -0.68 4.60 9.00
C LEU A 52 -0.29 5.86 8.23
N PHE A 53 0.77 6.56 8.64
CA PHE A 53 1.31 7.68 7.88
C PHE A 53 1.89 7.23 6.53
N LEU A 54 2.68 6.16 6.51
CA LEU A 54 3.24 5.61 5.27
C LEU A 54 2.13 5.12 4.33
N LEU A 55 1.15 4.38 4.86
CA LEU A 55 -0.01 3.93 4.10
C LEU A 55 -0.84 5.12 3.59
N ALA A 56 -1.14 6.11 4.44
CA ALA A 56 -1.86 7.30 4.02
C ALA A 56 -1.16 7.99 2.85
N LEU A 57 0.15 8.18 2.96
CA LEU A 57 0.94 8.84 1.93
C LEU A 57 0.94 8.04 0.62
N GLU A 58 1.19 6.73 0.67
CA GLU A 58 1.17 5.85 -0.49
C GLU A 58 -0.20 5.89 -1.21
N TYR A 59 -1.28 5.60 -0.47
CA TYR A 59 -2.62 5.52 -1.04
C TYR A 59 -3.17 6.88 -1.50
N LEU A 60 -2.80 7.98 -0.84
CA LEU A 60 -3.16 9.33 -1.30
C LEU A 60 -2.40 9.71 -2.56
N LEU A 61 -1.08 9.48 -2.62
CA LEU A 61 -0.27 9.85 -3.79
C LEU A 61 -0.72 9.06 -5.02
N PHE A 62 -0.77 7.73 -4.92
CA PHE A 62 -1.18 6.91 -6.05
C PHE A 62 -2.66 7.11 -6.38
N GLY A 63 -3.53 7.15 -5.36
CA GLY A 63 -4.96 7.38 -5.51
C GLY A 63 -5.29 8.68 -6.25
N LEU A 64 -4.73 9.80 -5.79
CA LEU A 64 -4.97 11.10 -6.42
C LEU A 64 -4.36 11.16 -7.83
N TRP A 65 -3.17 10.58 -8.02
CA TRP A 65 -2.53 10.57 -9.33
C TRP A 65 -3.34 9.77 -10.35
N GLY A 66 -3.65 8.50 -10.08
CA GLY A 66 -4.43 7.69 -11.02
C GLY A 66 -5.86 8.18 -11.21
N HIS A 67 -6.42 8.88 -10.22
CA HIS A 67 -7.72 9.54 -10.38
C HIS A 67 -7.64 10.76 -11.30
N TYR A 68 -6.60 11.59 -11.20
CA TYR A 68 -6.44 12.81 -12.01
C TYR A 68 -5.92 12.52 -13.43
N ASP A 69 -4.83 11.75 -13.52
CA ASP A 69 -4.13 11.36 -14.74
C ASP A 69 -4.06 9.82 -14.87
N PRO A 70 -5.16 9.19 -15.32
CA PRO A 70 -5.21 7.74 -15.47
C PRO A 70 -4.23 7.24 -16.52
N VAL A 71 -3.94 8.01 -17.58
CA VAL A 71 -3.03 7.62 -18.66
C VAL A 71 -1.58 7.57 -18.17
N GLY A 72 -1.15 8.61 -17.45
CA GLY A 72 0.18 8.63 -16.84
C GLY A 72 0.38 7.43 -15.91
N MET A 73 -0.61 7.14 -15.05
CA MET A 73 -0.52 6.04 -14.10
C MET A 73 -0.60 4.65 -14.78
N SER A 74 -1.48 4.46 -15.76
CA SER A 74 -1.63 3.17 -16.46
C SER A 74 -0.38 2.79 -17.22
N ASN A 75 0.30 3.76 -17.83
CA ASN A 75 1.54 3.55 -18.57
C ASN A 75 2.68 3.03 -17.69
N ILE A 76 2.67 3.33 -16.39
CA ILE A 76 3.67 2.84 -15.42
C ILE A 76 3.48 1.34 -15.18
N VAL A 77 2.22 0.91 -15.09
CA VAL A 77 1.85 -0.49 -14.83
C VAL A 77 1.67 -1.31 -16.12
N GLY A 78 2.01 -0.74 -17.28
CA GLY A 78 1.93 -1.43 -18.57
C GLY A 78 0.51 -1.60 -19.12
N PHE A 79 -0.45 -0.78 -18.67
CA PHE A 79 -1.86 -0.86 -19.07
C PHE A 79 -2.23 0.25 -20.08
N THR A 80 -3.02 -0.10 -21.08
CA THR A 80 -3.57 0.83 -22.08
C THR A 80 -5.10 0.81 -22.05
N PHE A 81 -5.72 1.97 -22.28
CA PHE A 81 -7.18 2.09 -22.32
C PHE A 81 -7.68 2.11 -23.77
N ASN A 82 -8.68 1.29 -24.06
CA ASN A 82 -9.32 1.23 -25.38
C ASN A 82 -10.70 1.91 -25.39
N GLU A 83 -11.41 1.88 -24.26
CA GLU A 83 -12.80 2.34 -24.13
C GLU A 83 -12.93 3.41 -23.05
N ILE A 84 -13.86 4.37 -23.22
CA ILE A 84 -14.16 5.40 -22.21
C ILE A 84 -14.52 4.76 -20.86
N THR A 85 -15.24 3.63 -20.90
CA THR A 85 -15.58 2.85 -19.71
C THR A 85 -14.32 2.40 -18.95
N SER A 86 -13.25 2.00 -19.64
CA SER A 86 -11.99 1.60 -18.99
C SER A 86 -11.33 2.75 -18.22
N TYR A 87 -11.42 3.98 -18.73
CA TYR A 87 -10.97 5.17 -18.00
C TYR A 87 -11.81 5.41 -16.74
N SER A 88 -13.13 5.25 -16.84
CA SER A 88 -14.05 5.43 -15.71
C SER A 88 -13.77 4.41 -14.60
N GLU A 89 -13.65 3.12 -14.94
CA GLU A 89 -13.32 2.05 -13.99
C GLU A 89 -11.99 2.30 -13.30
N PHE A 90 -10.96 2.72 -14.05
CA PHE A 90 -9.66 3.06 -13.47
C PHE A 90 -9.75 4.24 -12.50
N ARG A 91 -10.42 5.34 -12.88
CA ARG A 91 -10.58 6.49 -11.97
C ARG A 91 -11.39 6.15 -10.72
N ALA A 92 -12.38 5.26 -10.83
CA ALA A 92 -13.16 4.77 -9.70
C ALA A 92 -12.29 3.94 -8.74
N GLN A 93 -11.48 3.03 -9.27
CA GLN A 93 -10.54 2.24 -8.49
C GLN A 93 -9.54 3.12 -7.72
N TYR A 94 -8.99 4.14 -8.39
CA TYR A 94 -8.05 5.07 -7.75
C TYR A 94 -8.72 6.08 -6.80
N ALA A 95 -10.00 6.38 -6.99
CA ALA A 95 -10.80 7.08 -5.99
C ALA A 95 -10.94 6.22 -4.71
N PHE A 96 -11.14 4.91 -4.85
CA PHE A 96 -11.16 4.00 -3.71
C PHE A 96 -9.80 3.93 -2.99
N PHE A 97 -8.68 3.96 -3.71
CA PHE A 97 -7.35 4.11 -3.11
C PHE A 97 -7.21 5.43 -2.35
N THR A 98 -7.68 6.53 -2.93
CA THR A 98 -7.69 7.83 -2.24
C THR A 98 -8.47 7.77 -0.93
N ALA A 99 -9.65 7.12 -0.93
CA ALA A 99 -10.45 6.92 0.27
C ALA A 99 -9.72 6.08 1.33
N CYS A 100 -9.00 5.04 0.92
CA CYS A 100 -8.13 4.25 1.82
C CYS A 100 -7.00 5.10 2.42
N GLY A 101 -6.43 6.02 1.64
CA GLY A 101 -5.42 6.98 2.10
C GLY A 101 -5.96 7.96 3.13
N ILE A 102 -7.15 8.54 2.88
CA ILE A 102 -7.85 9.41 3.83
C ILE A 102 -8.18 8.65 5.12
N LEU A 103 -8.71 7.43 5.00
CA LEU A 103 -9.03 6.59 6.16
C LEU A 103 -7.78 6.30 7.00
N SER A 104 -6.66 5.99 6.34
CA SER A 104 -5.36 5.79 6.99
C SER A 104 -4.89 7.04 7.72
N PHE A 105 -5.02 8.22 7.09
CA PHE A 105 -4.67 9.49 7.71
C PHE A 105 -5.53 9.78 8.95
N VAL A 106 -6.85 9.58 8.87
CA VAL A 106 -7.77 9.76 10.00
C VAL A 106 -7.41 8.82 11.16
N ALA A 107 -7.06 7.57 10.86
CA ALA A 107 -6.70 6.57 11.86
C ALA A 107 -5.39 6.86 12.62
N ILE A 108 -4.54 7.76 12.12
CA ILE A 108 -3.37 8.28 12.85
C ILE A 108 -3.84 8.97 14.15
N PHE A 109 -4.87 9.81 14.02
CA PHE A 109 -5.41 10.64 15.09
C PHE A 109 -6.51 9.94 15.88
N LYS A 110 -7.35 9.13 15.22
CA LYS A 110 -8.49 8.45 15.83
C LYS A 110 -8.24 6.95 15.98
N ILE A 111 -7.93 6.52 17.21
CA ILE A 111 -7.56 5.14 17.52
C ILE A 111 -8.69 4.15 17.19
N GLU A 112 -9.94 4.55 17.37
CA GLU A 112 -11.14 3.77 17.05
C GLU A 112 -11.21 3.32 15.58
N PHE A 113 -10.61 4.08 14.65
CA PHE A 113 -10.59 3.74 13.23
C PHE A 113 -9.45 2.79 12.83
N ARG A 114 -8.47 2.53 13.70
CA ARG A 114 -7.27 1.76 13.32
C ARG A 114 -7.61 0.32 12.92
N VAL A 115 -8.45 -0.36 13.70
CA VAL A 115 -8.82 -1.75 13.44
C VAL A 115 -9.51 -1.89 12.09
N ILE A 116 -10.50 -1.02 11.80
CA ILE A 116 -11.22 -1.07 10.53
C ILE A 116 -10.34 -0.67 9.35
N THR A 117 -9.42 0.29 9.53
CA THR A 117 -8.46 0.69 8.50
C THR A 117 -7.55 -0.48 8.10
N TYR A 118 -6.90 -1.12 9.07
CA TYR A 118 -6.04 -2.27 8.78
C TYR A 118 -6.82 -3.45 8.20
N PHE A 119 -8.07 -3.66 8.61
CA PHE A 119 -8.93 -4.67 8.02
C PHE A 119 -9.20 -4.41 6.54
N ILE A 120 -9.63 -3.19 6.20
CA ILE A 120 -9.93 -2.80 4.80
C ILE A 120 -8.68 -2.92 3.94
N LEU A 121 -7.54 -2.42 4.40
CA LEU A 121 -6.28 -2.49 3.65
C LEU A 121 -5.79 -3.94 3.49
N ALA A 122 -5.96 -4.78 4.52
CA ALA A 122 -5.64 -6.21 4.39
C ALA A 122 -6.58 -6.88 3.38
N LEU A 123 -7.87 -6.56 3.37
CA LEU A 123 -8.82 -7.12 2.41
C LEU A 123 -8.48 -6.70 0.98
N LEU A 124 -8.15 -5.42 0.77
CA LEU A 124 -7.77 -4.86 -0.53
C LEU A 124 -6.50 -5.51 -1.10
N ASN A 125 -5.42 -5.56 -0.32
CA ASN A 125 -4.17 -6.14 -0.80
C ASN A 125 -4.27 -7.67 -0.91
N GLY A 126 -5.03 -8.29 0.00
CA GLY A 126 -5.37 -9.70 -0.07
C GLY A 126 -6.05 -10.07 -1.39
N SER A 127 -7.03 -9.27 -1.84
CA SER A 127 -7.71 -9.52 -3.12
C SER A 127 -6.77 -9.36 -4.32
N PHE A 128 -5.85 -8.39 -4.27
CA PHE A 128 -4.84 -8.21 -5.32
C PHE A 128 -3.83 -9.36 -5.40
N ILE A 129 -3.38 -9.89 -4.27
CA ILE A 129 -2.51 -11.08 -4.24
C ILE A 129 -3.22 -12.28 -4.83
N VAL A 130 -4.48 -12.51 -4.46
CA VAL A 130 -5.29 -13.62 -4.99
C VAL A 130 -5.50 -13.44 -6.50
N GLY A 131 -5.94 -12.26 -6.93
CA GLY A 131 -6.17 -11.94 -8.34
C GLY A 131 -4.90 -12.12 -9.19
N ARG A 132 -3.75 -11.62 -8.71
CA ARG A 132 -2.49 -11.83 -9.41
C ARG A 132 -2.05 -13.29 -9.39
N SER A 133 -2.17 -14.00 -8.27
CA SER A 133 -1.83 -15.42 -8.22
C SER A 133 -2.61 -16.22 -9.27
N ILE A 134 -3.91 -15.94 -9.42
CA ILE A 134 -4.75 -16.52 -10.48
C ILE A 134 -4.24 -16.10 -11.86
N GLY A 135 -3.98 -14.82 -12.09
CA GLY A 135 -3.42 -14.32 -13.36
C GLY A 135 -2.10 -15.00 -13.73
N ILE A 136 -1.16 -15.18 -12.79
CA ILE A 136 0.12 -15.87 -13.03
C ILE A 136 -0.11 -17.33 -13.44
N LEU A 137 -1.09 -18.01 -12.84
CA LEU A 137 -1.42 -19.39 -13.18
C LEU A 137 -2.06 -19.51 -14.57
N LEU A 138 -2.83 -18.51 -14.99
CA LEU A 138 -3.59 -18.52 -16.26
C LEU A 138 -2.78 -17.95 -17.44
N ASP A 139 -2.03 -16.88 -17.20
CA ASP A 139 -1.38 -16.06 -18.23
C ASP A 139 0.13 -16.35 -18.37
N GLY A 140 0.71 -17.10 -17.42
CA GLY A 140 2.09 -17.57 -17.47
C GLY A 140 3.08 -16.73 -16.64
N GLN A 141 4.37 -16.82 -16.99
CA GLN A 141 5.43 -16.29 -16.15
C GLN A 141 5.42 -14.75 -16.07
N PRO A 142 5.44 -14.15 -14.86
CA PRO A 142 5.39 -12.70 -14.70
C PRO A 142 6.70 -12.03 -15.11
N ASP A 143 6.59 -10.80 -15.61
CA ASP A 143 7.74 -9.91 -15.74
C ASP A 143 8.19 -9.36 -14.38
N GLN A 144 9.33 -8.67 -14.37
CA GLN A 144 9.91 -8.12 -13.14
C GLN A 144 9.00 -7.08 -12.47
N LEU A 145 8.25 -6.31 -13.26
CA LEU A 145 7.32 -5.31 -12.75
C LEU A 145 6.16 -5.98 -11.99
N LEU A 146 5.54 -7.01 -12.59
CA LEU A 146 4.44 -7.73 -11.99
C LEU A 146 4.87 -8.45 -10.70
N TRP A 147 6.07 -9.04 -10.67
CA TRP A 147 6.66 -9.58 -9.43
C TRP A 147 6.84 -8.52 -8.35
N THR A 148 7.37 -7.35 -8.73
CA THR A 148 7.60 -6.24 -7.79
C THR A 148 6.28 -5.80 -7.15
N ILE A 149 5.25 -5.58 -7.96
CA ILE A 149 3.92 -5.19 -7.48
C ILE A 149 3.32 -6.30 -6.59
N PHE A 150 3.44 -7.57 -6.99
CA PHE A 150 2.97 -8.70 -6.19
C PHE A 150 3.59 -8.72 -4.77
N PHE A 151 4.90 -8.51 -4.67
CA PHE A 151 5.59 -8.51 -3.38
C PHE A 151 5.21 -7.31 -2.51
N VAL A 152 5.00 -6.13 -3.11
CA VAL A 152 4.51 -4.95 -2.39
C VAL A 152 3.14 -5.23 -1.77
N ASP A 153 2.19 -5.74 -2.56
CA ASP A 153 0.85 -6.05 -2.07
C ASP A 153 0.88 -7.15 -1.00
N LEU A 154 1.70 -8.18 -1.18
CA LEU A 154 1.93 -9.23 -0.17
C LEU A 154 2.43 -8.65 1.15
N LEU A 155 3.39 -7.74 1.08
CA LEU A 155 3.97 -7.11 2.26
C LEU A 155 2.94 -6.23 2.97
N VAL A 156 2.20 -5.39 2.24
CA VAL A 156 1.14 -4.54 2.84
C VAL A 156 0.06 -5.41 3.47
N PHE A 157 -0.36 -6.50 2.79
CA PHE A 157 -1.31 -7.47 3.33
C PHE A 157 -0.82 -8.08 4.65
N LEU A 158 0.43 -8.54 4.72
CA LEU A 158 0.99 -9.16 5.92
C LEU A 158 1.07 -8.15 7.08
N ILE A 159 1.51 -6.92 6.83
CA ILE A 159 1.59 -5.86 7.85
C ILE A 159 0.20 -5.51 8.38
N CYS A 160 -0.75 -5.24 7.49
CA CYS A 160 -2.12 -4.88 7.89
C CYS A 160 -2.80 -6.04 8.62
N SER A 161 -2.63 -7.28 8.17
CA SER A 161 -3.16 -8.48 8.85
C SER A 161 -2.56 -8.66 10.24
N TRP A 162 -1.25 -8.44 10.39
CA TRP A 162 -0.58 -8.50 11.68
C TRP A 162 -1.10 -7.42 12.64
N ARG A 163 -1.19 -6.17 12.18
CA ARG A 163 -1.70 -5.05 13.00
C ARG A 163 -3.17 -5.24 13.37
N TYR A 164 -4.01 -5.68 12.43
CA TYR A 164 -5.41 -6.02 12.68
C TYR A 164 -5.55 -7.06 13.81
N LYS A 165 -4.83 -8.19 13.72
CA LYS A 165 -4.87 -9.23 14.77
C LYS A 165 -4.37 -8.71 16.12
N ALA A 166 -3.29 -7.92 16.12
CA ALA A 166 -2.69 -7.39 17.33
C ALA A 166 -3.56 -6.36 18.07
N LEU A 167 -4.43 -5.63 17.35
CA LEU A 167 -5.36 -4.64 17.93
C LEU A 167 -6.71 -5.25 18.30
N LYS A 168 -7.17 -6.30 17.60
CA LYS A 168 -8.41 -6.99 17.93
C LYS A 168 -8.27 -7.93 19.14
N GLY A 169 -7.08 -8.47 19.35
CA GLY A 169 -6.77 -9.35 20.49
C GLY A 169 -6.27 -8.63 21.74
N SER A 170 -6.31 -7.29 21.78
CA SER A 170 -5.93 -6.45 22.93
C SER A 170 -7.14 -5.84 23.59
#